data_AF-A0A937FZ69-F1
#
_entry.id   AF-A0A937FZ69-F1
#
_cell.length_a   1.000
_cell.length_b   1.000
_cell.length_c   1.000
_cell.angle_alpha   90.00
_cell.angle_beta   90.00
_cell.angle_gamma   90.00
#
_symmetry.space_group_name_H-M   'P 1'
#
loop_
_entity.id
_entity.type
_entity.pdbx_description
1 polymer ?
#
loop_
_entity_poly.entity_id
_entity_poly.type
_entity_poly.pdbx_seq_one_letter_code
_entity_poly.pdbx_strand_id
1 'polypeptide(L)' 'MGSLRFVPSPIPFRYNFVYSATANQSGRMQYHKIKPGQSKERISRTEFIHVFNNANILAVRPLPLSTSPVFQLEFYI' A
#
# COMPACT_ATOMS: atom_id res chain seq x y z
N MET A 1 -19.37 1.51 -26.19
CA MET A 1 -18.06 2.03 -26.65
C MET A 1 -17.08 2.01 -25.47
N GLY A 2 -15.96 1.28 -25.59
CA GLY A 2 -14.80 1.38 -24.69
C GLY A 2 -14.65 0.38 -23.53
N SER A 3 -14.93 -0.91 -23.71
CA SER A 3 -14.45 -1.97 -22.80
C SER A 3 -13.02 -2.33 -23.19
N LEU A 4 -12.06 -1.98 -22.34
CA LEU A 4 -10.68 -2.51 -22.20
C LEU A 4 -9.96 -1.57 -21.23
N ARG A 5 -9.67 -1.92 -19.96
CA ARG A 5 -8.90 -0.98 -19.09
C ARG A 5 -7.86 -1.57 -18.12
N PHE A 6 -7.64 -2.88 -18.09
CA PHE A 6 -6.44 -3.41 -17.44
C PHE A 6 -5.85 -4.52 -18.30
N VAL A 7 -4.69 -4.22 -18.90
CA VAL A 7 -3.80 -5.27 -19.42
C VAL A 7 -3.01 -5.76 -18.21
N PRO A 8 -3.28 -6.96 -17.67
CA PRO A 8 -2.47 -7.49 -16.60
C PRO A 8 -1.03 -7.64 -17.10
N SER A 9 -0.05 -7.36 -16.24
CA SER A 9 1.34 -7.65 -16.57
C SER A 9 1.46 -9.14 -16.91
N PRO A 10 2.02 -9.52 -18.07
CA PRO A 10 2.26 -10.92 -18.39
C PRO A 10 3.34 -11.54 -17.49
N ILE A 11 4.07 -10.70 -16.75
CA ILE A 11 5.16 -11.08 -15.85
C ILE A 11 4.69 -10.93 -14.39
N PRO A 12 4.91 -11.95 -13.52
CA PRO A 12 4.60 -11.84 -12.10
C PRO A 12 5.34 -10.69 -11.45
N PHE A 13 4.61 -9.82 -10.75
CA PHE A 13 5.18 -8.73 -9.98
C PHE A 13 5.84 -9.29 -8.72
N ARG A 14 7.18 -9.27 -8.68
CA ARG A 14 7.96 -9.76 -7.55
C ARG A 14 8.18 -8.62 -6.56
N TYR A 15 7.80 -8.85 -5.31
CA TYR A 15 8.01 -7.93 -4.21
C TYR A 15 8.21 -8.75 -2.92
N ASN A 16 8.90 -8.16 -1.97
CA ASN A 16 9.23 -8.76 -0.68
C ASN A 16 8.22 -8.35 0.39
N PHE A 17 7.76 -7.10 0.36
CA PHE A 17 6.80 -6.59 1.33
C PHE A 17 5.82 -5.59 0.71
N VAL A 18 4.62 -5.53 1.29
CA VAL A 18 3.65 -4.44 1.06
C VAL A 18 3.51 -3.65 2.34
N TYR A 19 3.60 -2.34 2.24
CA TYR A 19 3.34 -1.42 3.34
C TYR A 19 2.08 -0.62 3.02
N SER A 20 1.17 -0.51 4.00
CA SER A 20 -0.10 0.21 3.84
C SER A 20 -0.26 1.29 4.89
N ALA A 21 -0.68 2.49 4.47
CA ALA A 21 -1.15 3.56 5.35
C ALA A 21 -2.65 3.78 5.08
N THR A 22 -3.50 3.34 6.01
CA THR A 22 -4.96 3.38 5.89
C THR A 22 -5.60 4.09 7.09
N ALA A 23 -6.68 4.82 6.91
CA ALA A 23 -7.43 5.40 8.02
C ALA A 23 -8.41 4.38 8.60
N ASN A 24 -8.58 4.35 9.92
CA ASN A 24 -9.65 3.58 10.55
C ASN A 24 -10.98 4.34 10.54
N GLN A 25 -12.03 3.75 11.12
CA GLN A 25 -13.36 4.38 11.25
C GLN A 25 -13.33 5.73 11.98
N SER A 26 -12.36 5.97 12.88
CA SER A 26 -12.20 7.25 13.56
C SER A 26 -11.28 8.25 12.83
N GLY A 27 -10.86 7.93 11.60
CA GLY A 27 -9.99 8.78 10.77
C GLY A 27 -8.51 8.76 11.17
N ARG A 28 -8.12 7.95 12.17
CA ARG A 28 -6.72 7.81 12.59
C ARG A 28 -5.96 6.91 11.62
N MET A 29 -4.80 7.37 11.19
CA MET A 29 -3.92 6.60 10.30
C MET A 29 -3.35 5.35 11.01
N GLN A 30 -3.37 4.27 10.26
CA GLN A 30 -2.96 2.94 10.65
C GLN A 30 -1.94 2.41 9.65
N TYR A 31 -0.80 1.94 10.16
CA TYR A 31 0.31 1.47 9.35
C TYR A 31 0.46 -0.03 9.49
N HIS A 32 0.62 -0.71 8.36
CA HIS A 32 0.80 -2.16 8.34
C HIS A 32 1.85 -2.56 7.34
N LYS A 33 2.37 -3.76 7.53
CA LYS A 33 3.33 -4.46 6.69
C LYS A 33 2.82 -5.87 6.43
N ILE A 34 2.99 -6.35 5.21
CA ILE A 34 2.58 -7.68 4.78
C ILE A 34 3.74 -8.30 4.01
N LYS A 35 4.22 -9.44 4.47
CA LYS A 35 5.09 -10.31 3.68
C LYS A 35 4.21 -11.29 2.89
N PRO A 36 4.46 -11.53 1.59
CA PRO A 36 3.74 -12.56 0.85
C PRO A 36 3.72 -13.89 1.60
N GLY A 37 2.53 -14.48 1.74
CA GLY A 37 2.34 -15.72 2.48
C GLY A 37 2.30 -15.59 4.01
N GLN A 38 2.35 -14.37 4.57
CA GLN A 38 2.23 -14.12 6.00
C GLN A 38 1.05 -13.17 6.31
N SER A 39 0.59 -13.26 7.55
CA SER A 39 -0.47 -12.38 8.06
C SER A 39 -0.03 -10.92 8.13
N LYS A 40 -1.01 -10.03 8.07
CA LYS A 40 -0.81 -8.58 8.17
C LYS A 40 -0.31 -8.20 9.56
N GLU A 41 0.83 -7.53 9.61
CA GLU A 41 1.48 -7.05 10.82
C GLU A 41 1.23 -5.54 10.99
N ARG A 42 0.89 -5.11 12.21
CA ARG A 42 0.77 -3.67 12.51
C ARG A 42 2.13 -3.11 12.90
N ILE A 43 2.50 -1.99 12.29
CA ILE A 43 3.80 -1.34 12.51
C ILE A 43 3.64 0.08 13.02
N SER A 44 4.75 0.66 13.47
CA SER A 44 4.78 2.07 13.90
C SER A 44 4.77 3.03 12.70
N ARG A 45 4.34 4.27 12.95
CA ARG A 45 4.44 5.37 11.96
C ARG A 45 5.90 5.62 11.56
N THR A 46 6.82 5.58 12.52
CA THR A 46 8.24 5.85 12.30
C THR A 46 8.86 4.82 11.37
N GLU A 47 8.56 3.54 11.58
CA GLU A 47 9.00 2.46 10.68
C GLU A 47 8.44 2.66 9.27
N PHE A 48 7.14 2.95 9.14
CA PHE A 48 6.53 3.19 7.84
C PHE A 48 7.21 4.35 7.10
N ILE A 49 7.42 5.49 7.76
CA ILE A 49 8.08 6.67 7.16
C ILE A 49 9.53 6.33 6.79
N HIS A 50 10.25 5.62 7.65
CA HIS A 50 11.62 5.23 7.36
C HIS A 50 11.69 4.35 6.10
N VAL A 51 10.84 3.34 5.99
CA VAL A 51 10.81 2.48 4.80
C VAL A 51 10.36 3.25 3.57
N PHE A 52 9.31 4.07 3.66
CA PHE A 52 8.82 4.87 2.53
C PHE A 52 9.88 5.83 1.97
N ASN A 53 10.73 6.41 2.83
CA ASN A 53 11.75 7.36 2.41
C ASN A 53 13.06 6.71 1.95
N ASN A 54 13.36 5.48 2.39
CA ASN A 54 14.69 4.88 2.19
C ASN A 54 14.69 3.57 1.38
N ALA A 55 13.56 2.90 1.23
CA ALA A 55 13.49 1.65 0.46
C ALA A 55 13.36 1.92 -1.04
N ASN A 56 13.77 0.94 -1.85
CA ASN A 56 13.54 0.97 -3.28
C ASN A 56 12.09 0.57 -3.58
N ILE A 57 11.21 1.56 -3.72
CA ILE A 57 9.78 1.34 -3.97
C ILE A 57 9.57 0.91 -5.43
N LEU A 58 9.06 -0.30 -5.60
CA LEU A 58 8.74 -0.89 -6.91
C LEU A 58 7.44 -0.34 -7.50
N ALA A 59 6.44 -0.12 -6.64
CA ALA A 59 5.15 0.42 -7.04
C ALA A 59 4.44 1.12 -5.88
N VAL A 60 3.57 2.07 -6.20
CA VAL A 60 2.66 2.72 -5.25
C VAL A 60 1.24 2.60 -5.80
N ARG A 61 0.32 2.18 -4.93
CA ARG A 61 -1.11 2.10 -5.20
C ARG A 61 -1.85 3.09 -4.30
N PRO A 62 -2.48 4.14 -4.86
CA PRO A 62 -3.39 4.97 -4.09
C PRO A 62 -4.64 4.16 -3.70
N LEU A 63 -5.10 4.35 -2.48
CA LEU A 63 -6.33 3.76 -1.95
C LEU A 63 -7.34 4.89 -1.67
N PRO A 64 -7.99 5.44 -2.70
CA PRO A 64 -8.92 6.54 -2.50
C PRO A 64 -10.08 6.10 -1.63
N LEU A 65 -10.36 6.86 -0.56
CA LEU A 65 -11.62 6.75 0.18
C LEU A 65 -12.49 7.94 -0.15
N SER A 66 -13.68 7.68 -0.69
CA SER A 66 -14.67 8.71 -1.02
C SER A 66 -15.12 9.52 0.19
N THR A 67 -15.01 8.95 1.40
CA THR A 67 -15.48 9.52 2.66
C THR A 67 -14.39 10.20 3.47
N SER A 68 -13.13 10.21 3.02
CA SER A 68 -12.02 10.78 3.77
C SER A 68 -11.17 11.69 2.89
N PRO A 69 -10.84 12.91 3.34
CA PRO A 69 -9.88 13.76 2.63
C PRO A 69 -8.44 13.24 2.76
N VAL A 70 -8.21 12.19 3.57
CA VAL A 70 -6.87 11.67 3.83
C VAL A 70 -6.46 10.70 2.73
N PHE A 71 -5.33 11.00 2.10
CA PHE A 71 -4.74 10.15 1.07
C PHE A 71 -4.20 8.87 1.70
N GLN A 72 -4.80 7.74 1.35
CA GLN A 72 -4.34 6.42 1.77
C GLN A 72 -3.60 5.75 0.63
N LEU A 73 -2.63 4.92 0.96
CA LEU A 73 -1.80 4.27 -0.04
C LEU A 73 -1.24 2.94 0.44
N GLU A 74 -0.88 2.13 -0.53
CA GLU A 74 -0.01 0.99 -0.39
C GLU A 74 1.23 1.18 -1.26
N PHE A 75 2.36 0.65 -0.83
CA PHE A 75 3.55 0.59 -1.65
C PHE A 75 4.25 -0.76 -1.50
N TYR A 76 4.94 -1.15 -2.56
CA TYR A 76 5.56 -2.45 -2.73
C TYR A 76 7.07 -2.28 -2.79
N ILE A 77 7.80 -3.07 -2.02
CA ILE A 77 9.27 -3.16 -2.02
C ILE A 77 9.71 -4.60 -2.24
#